data_AF-A0AAJ6LFA6-F1
#
_entry.id   AF-A0AAJ6LFA6-F1
#
_cell.length_a   1.000
_cell.length_b   1.000
_cell.length_c   1.000
_cell.angle_alpha   90.00
_cell.angle_beta   90.00
_cell.angle_gamma   90.00
#
_symmetry.space_group_name_H-M   'P 1'
#
loop_
_entity.id
_entity.type
_entity.pdbx_description
1 polymer ?
#
loop_
_entity_poly.entity_id
_entity_poly.type
_entity_poly.pdbx_seq_one_letter_code
_entity_poly.pdbx_strand_id
1 'polypeptide(L)'
;MSTLEKAIALAATQHAGQLDKGGQPYILHPLRLMLQFSNPTLQIIAVLHDILEDTGTTAEDLKALCFSAEIIQSIQALTKQTGESRLETVKRTVLNPLATQVKYVDVLDNMNLSRINNPTARDFARLEEYKEVLEILKQAKNR
;
A
#
# COMPACT_ATOMS: atom_id res chain seq x y z
N MET A 1 -11.47 -13.14 14.05
CA MET A 1 -10.60 -12.31 13.19
C MET A 1 -11.43 -11.81 12.03
N SER A 2 -11.19 -10.57 11.55
CA SER A 2 -11.87 -9.98 10.41
C SER A 2 -11.55 -10.73 9.10
N THR A 3 -12.36 -10.50 8.06
CA THR A 3 -12.30 -11.25 6.79
C THR A 3 -11.89 -10.35 5.63
N LEU A 4 -11.58 -10.96 4.48
CA LEU A 4 -11.24 -10.22 3.27
C LEU A 4 -12.40 -9.36 2.76
N GLU A 5 -13.63 -9.85 2.83
CA GLU A 5 -14.83 -9.11 2.40
C GLU A 5 -15.01 -7.84 3.24
N LYS A 6 -14.76 -7.93 4.55
CA LYS A 6 -14.78 -6.75 5.45
C LYS A 6 -13.69 -5.76 5.11
N ALA A 7 -12.49 -6.24 4.76
CA ALA A 7 -11.38 -5.38 4.33
C ALA A 7 -11.71 -4.65 3.02
N ILE A 8 -12.25 -5.34 2.03
CA ILE A 8 -12.68 -4.77 0.76
C ILE A 8 -13.78 -3.72 0.98
N ALA A 9 -14.79 -4.04 1.78
CA ALA A 9 -15.88 -3.12 2.08
C ALA A 9 -15.39 -1.84 2.80
N LEU A 10 -14.47 -2.00 3.76
CA LEU A 10 -13.85 -0.87 4.45
C LEU A 10 -13.05 0.01 3.48
N ALA A 11 -12.16 -0.59 2.68
CA ALA A 11 -11.36 0.15 1.70
C ALA A 11 -12.25 0.91 0.70
N ALA A 12 -13.28 0.25 0.16
CA ALA A 12 -14.20 0.86 -0.79
C ALA A 12 -14.98 2.04 -0.18
N THR A 13 -15.36 1.93 1.10
CA THR A 13 -16.07 2.99 1.83
C THR A 13 -15.15 4.18 2.10
N GLN A 14 -13.95 3.92 2.62
CA GLN A 14 -13.05 4.98 3.07
C GLN A 14 -12.38 5.73 1.91
N HIS A 15 -12.14 5.06 0.78
CA HIS A 15 -11.60 5.69 -0.43
C HIS A 15 -12.69 6.19 -1.39
N ALA A 16 -13.96 6.22 -0.98
CA ALA A 16 -15.06 6.67 -1.83
C ALA A 16 -14.84 8.12 -2.29
N GLY A 17 -14.88 8.34 -3.60
CA GLY A 17 -14.66 9.66 -4.22
C GLY A 17 -13.19 10.07 -4.37
N GLN A 18 -12.23 9.32 -3.81
CA GLN A 18 -10.81 9.55 -4.06
C GLN A 18 -10.46 9.13 -5.49
N LEU A 19 -9.65 9.94 -6.17
CA LEU A 19 -9.13 9.65 -7.50
C LEU A 19 -7.62 9.38 -7.44
N ASP A 20 -7.16 8.46 -8.27
CA ASP A 20 -5.74 8.23 -8.50
C ASP A 20 -5.13 9.30 -9.42
N LYS A 21 -3.82 9.23 -9.65
CA LYS A 21 -3.10 10.20 -10.50
C LYS A 21 -3.52 10.15 -11.98
N GLY A 22 -4.18 9.07 -12.41
CA GLY A 22 -4.77 8.92 -13.74
C GLY A 22 -6.24 9.37 -13.81
N GLY A 23 -6.81 9.86 -12.70
CA GLY A 23 -8.20 10.29 -12.61
C GLY A 23 -9.20 9.14 -12.47
N GLN A 24 -8.75 7.91 -12.17
CA GLN A 24 -9.62 6.76 -11.94
C GLN A 24 -9.99 6.63 -10.45
N PRO A 25 -11.11 5.97 -10.10
CA PRO A 25 -11.43 5.69 -8.70
C PRO A 25 -10.27 4.98 -7.98
N TYR A 26 -9.78 5.57 -6.89
CA TYR A 26 -8.56 5.12 -6.23
C TYR A 26 -8.67 3.68 -5.72
N ILE A 27 -9.86 3.23 -5.29
CA ILE A 27 -10.12 1.84 -4.86
C ILE A 27 -9.63 0.78 -5.86
N LEU A 28 -9.56 1.09 -7.15
CA LEU A 28 -9.02 0.17 -8.15
C LEU A 28 -7.55 -0.16 -7.92
N HIS A 29 -6.76 0.74 -7.32
CA HIS A 29 -5.35 0.50 -6.98
C HIS A 29 -5.19 -0.56 -5.88
N PRO A 30 -5.75 -0.41 -4.66
CA PRO A 30 -5.68 -1.44 -3.63
C PRO A 30 -6.23 -2.81 -4.11
N LEU A 31 -7.29 -2.82 -4.93
CA LEU A 31 -7.81 -4.05 -5.52
C LEU A 31 -6.84 -4.73 -6.49
N ARG A 32 -6.12 -3.98 -7.33
CA ARG A 32 -5.08 -4.55 -8.20
C ARG A 32 -3.96 -5.19 -7.39
N LEU A 33 -3.54 -4.55 -6.30
CA LEU A 33 -2.51 -5.10 -5.41
C LEU A 33 -2.99 -6.38 -4.72
N MET A 34 -4.21 -6.36 -4.18
CA MET A 34 -4.85 -7.52 -3.56
C MET A 34 -4.87 -8.73 -4.50
N LEU A 35 -5.23 -8.53 -5.76
CA LEU A 35 -5.33 -9.60 -6.76
C LEU A 35 -3.96 -10.19 -7.18
N GLN A 36 -2.83 -9.59 -6.77
CA GLN A 36 -1.49 -10.19 -6.95
C GLN A 36 -1.20 -11.33 -5.97
N PHE A 37 -2.01 -11.49 -4.92
CA PHE A 37 -1.75 -12.46 -3.86
C PHE A 37 -2.82 -13.56 -3.82
N SER A 38 -2.39 -14.79 -3.53
CA SER A 38 -3.27 -15.92 -3.18
C SER A 38 -3.40 -16.13 -1.66
N ASN A 39 -2.51 -15.52 -0.87
CA ASN A 39 -2.52 -15.61 0.58
C ASN A 39 -3.55 -14.61 1.17
N PRO A 40 -4.55 -15.06 1.95
CA PRO A 40 -5.59 -14.18 2.48
C PRO A 40 -5.09 -13.03 3.37
N THR A 41 -4.04 -13.26 4.17
CA THR A 41 -3.44 -12.21 5.01
C THR A 41 -2.81 -11.12 4.14
N LEU A 42 -2.05 -11.49 3.11
CA LEU A 42 -1.47 -10.52 2.16
C LEU A 42 -2.56 -9.79 1.36
N GLN A 43 -3.64 -10.46 0.97
CA GLN A 43 -4.78 -9.82 0.31
C GLN A 43 -5.41 -8.74 1.20
N ILE A 44 -5.62 -9.03 2.49
CA ILE A 44 -6.18 -8.04 3.44
C ILE A 44 -5.21 -6.86 3.62
N ILE A 45 -3.91 -7.13 3.81
CA ILE A 45 -2.92 -6.05 3.97
C ILE A 45 -2.85 -5.19 2.70
N ALA A 46 -2.86 -5.81 1.51
CA ALA A 46 -2.80 -5.10 0.23
C ALA A 46 -4.02 -4.20 -0.01
N VAL A 47 -5.23 -4.69 0.27
CA VAL A 47 -6.44 -3.87 0.06
C VAL A 47 -6.57 -2.72 1.08
N LEU A 48 -5.90 -2.83 2.24
CA LEU A 48 -5.91 -1.83 3.30
C LEU A 48 -4.60 -1.01 3.41
N HIS A 49 -3.64 -1.17 2.50
CA HIS A 49 -2.27 -0.69 2.72
C HIS A 49 -2.16 0.83 2.97
N ASP A 50 -2.95 1.62 2.26
CA ASP A 50 -2.98 3.09 2.36
C ASP A 50 -4.11 3.60 3.28
N ILE A 51 -4.85 2.72 3.96
CA ILE A 51 -6.05 3.10 4.72
C ILE A 51 -5.74 4.08 5.85
N LEU A 52 -4.57 3.97 6.49
CA LEU A 52 -4.15 4.87 7.57
C LEU A 52 -3.46 6.14 7.04
N GLU A 53 -3.01 6.15 5.78
CA GLU A 53 -2.29 7.29 5.18
C GLU A 53 -3.24 8.25 4.47
N ASP A 54 -4.19 7.70 3.71
CA ASP A 54 -5.03 8.46 2.77
C ASP A 54 -6.47 8.68 3.28
N THR A 55 -6.82 8.16 4.46
CA THR A 55 -8.18 8.25 5.01
C THR A 55 -8.17 8.66 6.48
N GLY A 56 -9.35 8.88 7.07
CA GLY A 56 -9.50 9.15 8.51
C GLY A 56 -9.43 7.91 9.41
N THR A 57 -9.10 6.74 8.87
CA THR A 57 -9.07 5.47 9.61
C THR A 57 -7.86 5.41 10.54
N THR A 58 -8.07 4.94 11.77
CA THR A 58 -7.02 4.72 12.77
C THR A 58 -6.69 3.24 12.97
N ALA A 59 -5.54 2.95 13.59
CA ALA A 59 -5.19 1.57 13.96
C ALA A 59 -6.16 1.00 15.00
N GLU A 60 -6.70 1.86 15.86
CA GLU A 60 -7.74 1.53 16.85
C GLU A 60 -9.03 1.09 16.17
N ASP A 61 -9.43 1.73 15.06
CA ASP A 61 -10.60 1.31 14.27
C ASP A 61 -10.40 -0.09 13.68
N LEU A 62 -9.21 -0.38 13.14
CA LEU A 62 -8.88 -1.70 12.62
C LEU A 62 -8.93 -2.77 13.73
N LYS A 63 -8.45 -2.41 14.93
CA LYS A 63 -8.52 -3.28 16.10
C LYS A 63 -9.98 -3.52 16.53
N ALA A 64 -10.82 -2.49 16.54
CA ALA A 64 -12.25 -2.60 16.85
C ALA A 64 -12.99 -3.49 15.84
N LEU A 65 -12.58 -3.46 14.56
CA LEU A 65 -13.07 -4.35 13.50
C LEU A 65 -12.49 -5.77 13.58
N CYS A 66 -11.70 -6.08 14.61
CA CYS A 66 -11.12 -7.39 14.88
C CYS A 66 -10.12 -7.87 13.80
N PHE A 67 -9.41 -6.96 13.13
CA PHE A 67 -8.22 -7.32 12.35
C PHE A 67 -7.10 -7.80 13.29
N SER A 68 -6.29 -8.76 12.83
CA SER A 68 -5.22 -9.34 13.66
C SER A 68 -4.12 -8.32 13.93
N ALA A 69 -3.40 -8.48 15.05
CA ALA A 69 -2.26 -7.63 15.37
C ALA A 69 -1.19 -7.67 14.26
N GLU A 70 -0.98 -8.83 13.63
CA GLU A 70 -0.07 -9.00 12.49
C GLU A 70 -0.47 -8.10 11.31
N ILE A 71 -1.75 -8.12 10.90
CA ILE A 71 -2.26 -7.26 9.81
C ILE A 71 -2.08 -5.78 10.15
N ILE A 72 -2.46 -5.39 11.37
CA ILE A 72 -2.38 -3.98 11.81
C ILE A 72 -0.92 -3.51 11.81
N GLN A 73 0.00 -4.31 12.35
CA GLN A 73 1.43 -3.99 12.36
C GLN A 73 2.02 -3.89 10.95
N SER A 74 1.58 -4.75 10.02
CA SER A 74 2.00 -4.66 8.62
C SER A 74 1.47 -3.40 7.93
N ILE A 75 0.21 -3.01 8.17
CA ILE A 75 -0.35 -1.76 7.64
C ILE A 75 0.40 -0.56 8.22
N GLN A 76 0.65 -0.52 9.54
CA GLN A 76 1.45 0.53 10.17
C GLN A 76 2.89 0.59 9.59
N ALA A 77 3.47 -0.55 9.24
CA ALA A 77 4.78 -0.61 8.59
C ALA A 77 4.77 0.03 7.18
N LEU A 78 3.64 -0.07 6.47
CA LEU A 78 3.42 0.51 5.13
C LEU A 78 3.12 2.01 5.18
N THR A 79 2.39 2.45 6.21
CA THR A 79 1.98 3.85 6.40
C THR A 79 3.18 4.74 6.62
N LYS A 80 3.30 5.77 5.79
CA LYS A 80 4.35 6.79 5.91
C LYS A 80 4.12 7.68 7.13
N GLN A 81 5.18 7.94 7.90
CA GLN A 81 5.11 8.86 9.03
C GLN A 81 5.28 10.33 8.60
N THR A 82 4.76 11.26 9.40
CA THR A 82 4.89 12.69 9.13
C THR A 82 6.37 13.09 9.11
N GLY A 83 6.81 13.70 8.01
CA GLY A 83 8.20 14.10 7.80
C GLY A 83 9.13 12.98 7.30
N GLU A 84 8.66 11.74 7.20
CA GLU A 84 9.45 10.62 6.68
C GLU A 84 9.67 10.78 5.16
N SER A 85 10.83 10.39 4.65
CA SER A 85 11.08 10.21 3.21
C SER A 85 10.67 8.80 2.77
N ARG A 86 10.45 8.59 1.47
CA ARG A 86 10.14 7.24 0.94
C ARG A 86 11.23 6.22 1.29
N LEU A 87 12.48 6.67 1.32
CA LEU A 87 13.64 5.85 1.64
C LEU A 87 13.67 5.45 3.12
N GLU A 88 13.27 6.34 4.02
CA GLU A 88 13.13 6.02 5.44
C GLU A 88 11.95 5.06 5.68
N THR A 89 10.80 5.31 5.04
CA THR A 89 9.64 4.42 5.13
C THR A 89 9.99 3.01 4.67
N VAL A 90 10.69 2.84 3.54
CA VAL A 90 11.04 1.51 3.05
C VAL A 90 12.03 0.79 3.98
N LYS A 91 12.99 1.50 4.60
CA LYS A 91 13.93 0.91 5.57
C LYS A 91 13.21 0.34 6.80
N ARG A 92 12.13 0.97 7.24
CA ARG A 92 11.26 0.43 8.31
C ARG A 92 10.35 -0.69 7.78
N THR A 93 9.81 -0.52 6.58
CA THR A 93 8.93 -1.51 5.93
C THR A 93 9.62 -2.87 5.80
N VAL A 94 10.91 -2.90 5.42
CA VAL A 94 11.66 -4.16 5.23
C VAL A 94 11.85 -4.99 6.51
N LEU A 95 11.58 -4.42 7.68
CA LEU A 95 11.59 -5.16 8.95
C LEU A 95 10.33 -6.02 9.15
N ASN A 96 9.28 -5.80 8.35
CA ASN A 96 8.06 -6.61 8.35
C ASN A 96 7.93 -7.36 7.01
N PRO A 97 8.08 -8.71 6.99
CA PRO A 97 8.08 -9.48 5.74
C PRO A 97 6.78 -9.41 4.93
N LEU A 98 5.62 -9.28 5.58
CA LEU A 98 4.34 -9.16 4.89
C LEU A 98 4.19 -7.77 4.25
N ALA A 99 4.55 -6.72 4.99
CA ALA A 99 4.58 -5.35 4.49
C ALA A 99 5.56 -5.21 3.32
N THR A 100 6.72 -5.86 3.38
CA THR A 100 7.72 -5.87 2.30
C THR A 100 7.13 -6.40 0.99
N GLN A 101 6.38 -7.50 1.06
CA GLN A 101 5.74 -8.09 -0.12
C GLN A 101 4.68 -7.16 -0.72
N VAL A 102 3.86 -6.54 0.12
CA VAL A 102 2.82 -5.60 -0.31
C VAL A 102 3.44 -4.33 -0.88
N LYS A 103 4.47 -3.77 -0.24
CA LYS A 103 5.17 -2.58 -0.72
C LYS A 103 5.85 -2.81 -2.06
N TYR A 104 6.35 -4.02 -2.29
CA TYR A 104 6.92 -4.40 -3.58
C TYR A 104 5.90 -4.30 -4.71
N VAL A 105 4.70 -4.86 -4.55
CA VAL A 105 3.67 -4.78 -5.60
C VAL A 105 3.08 -3.37 -5.72
N ASP A 106 2.96 -2.64 -4.61
CA ASP A 106 2.56 -1.22 -4.58
C ASP A 106 3.50 -0.39 -5.45
N VAL A 107 4.82 -0.49 -5.21
CA VAL A 107 5.83 0.23 -5.99
C VAL A 107 5.75 -0.13 -7.48
N LEU A 108 5.59 -1.40 -7.83
CA LEU A 108 5.42 -1.81 -9.22
C LEU A 108 4.17 -1.21 -9.88
N ASP A 109 3.02 -1.19 -9.18
CA ASP A 109 1.80 -0.55 -9.70
C ASP A 109 2.02 0.97 -9.86
N ASN A 110 2.65 1.61 -8.88
CA ASN A 110 2.95 3.05 -8.88
C ASN A 110 3.97 3.48 -9.95
N MET A 111 4.84 2.57 -10.39
CA MET A 111 5.78 2.79 -11.49
C MET A 111 5.12 2.66 -12.87
N ASN A 112 3.89 2.14 -12.96
CA ASN A 112 3.19 2.01 -14.24
C ASN A 112 2.66 3.37 -14.74
N LEU A 113 3.51 4.08 -15.50
CA LEU A 113 3.18 5.38 -16.10
C LEU A 113 2.11 5.32 -17.20
N SER A 114 1.83 4.15 -17.79
CA SER A 114 0.79 4.01 -18.84
C SER A 114 -0.62 4.40 -18.35
N ARG A 115 -0.81 4.45 -17.02
CA ARG A 115 -2.07 4.87 -16.38
C ARG A 115 -2.26 6.38 -16.33
N ILE A 116 -1.22 7.16 -16.65
CA ILE A 116 -1.24 8.61 -16.62
C ILE A 116 -1.23 9.10 -18.07
N ASN A 117 -2.30 9.78 -18.49
CA ASN A 117 -2.46 10.22 -19.88
C ASN A 117 -1.34 11.17 -20.35
N ASN A 118 -0.92 12.10 -19.48
CA ASN A 118 0.13 13.09 -19.78
C ASN A 118 1.14 13.17 -18.62
N PRO A 119 2.10 12.24 -18.53
CA PRO A 119 3.08 12.21 -17.45
C PRO A 119 3.92 13.49 -17.41
N THR A 120 4.14 14.01 -16.21
CA THR A 120 4.91 15.24 -15.98
C THR A 120 6.34 14.93 -15.55
N ALA A 121 7.22 15.94 -15.56
CA ALA A 121 8.57 15.81 -15.00
C ALA A 121 8.56 15.31 -13.54
N ARG A 122 7.52 15.66 -12.76
CA ARG A 122 7.33 15.17 -11.38
C ARG A 122 7.05 13.66 -11.33
N ASP A 123 6.35 13.10 -12.32
CA ASP A 123 6.10 11.66 -12.39
C ASP A 123 7.37 10.89 -12.74
N PHE A 124 8.19 11.42 -13.66
CA PHE A 124 9.49 10.84 -13.97
C PHE A 124 10.48 10.93 -12.80
N ALA A 125 10.54 12.06 -12.09
CA ALA A 125 11.36 12.17 -10.88
C ALA A 125 10.94 11.15 -9.81
N ARG A 126 9.63 10.98 -9.60
CA ARG A 126 9.09 9.95 -8.70
C ARG A 126 9.46 8.53 -9.14
N LEU A 127 9.53 8.28 -10.46
CA LEU A 127 9.94 6.97 -11.00
C LEU A 127 11.38 6.63 -10.59
N GLU A 128 12.29 7.60 -10.63
CA GLU A 128 13.68 7.40 -10.19
C GLU A 128 13.74 7.07 -8.69
N GLU A 129 13.00 7.78 -7.84
CA GLU A 129 12.89 7.44 -6.42
C GLU A 129 12.36 6.02 -6.19
N TYR A 130 11.35 5.60 -6.98
CA TYR A 130 10.79 4.25 -6.86
C TYR A 130 11.78 3.16 -7.30
N LYS A 131 12.71 3.44 -8.22
CA LYS A 131 13.76 2.46 -8.57
C LYS A 131 14.66 2.16 -7.37
N GLU A 132 15.07 3.19 -6.63
CA GLU A 132 15.88 3.00 -5.40
C GLU A 132 15.14 2.19 -4.35
N VAL A 133 13.87 2.53 -4.11
CA VAL A 133 12.98 1.80 -3.20
C VAL A 133 12.84 0.33 -3.62
N LEU A 134 12.67 0.08 -4.92
CA LEU A 134 12.50 -1.27 -5.46
C LEU A 134 13.74 -2.14 -5.26
N GLU A 135 14.95 -1.58 -5.41
CA GLU A 135 16.19 -2.32 -5.17
C GLU A 135 16.34 -2.75 -3.70
N ILE A 136 15.95 -1.89 -2.75
CA ILE A 136 15.94 -2.23 -1.32
C ILE A 136 14.96 -3.37 -1.05
N LEU A 137 13.75 -3.30 -1.62
CA LEU A 137 12.73 -4.34 -1.46
C LEU A 137 13.16 -5.68 -2.06
N LYS A 138 13.80 -5.68 -3.24
CA LYS A 138 14.35 -6.90 -3.87
C LYS A 138 15.39 -7.57 -2.99
N GLN A 139 16.32 -6.79 -2.42
CA GLN A 139 17.35 -7.33 -1.52
C GLN A 139 16.75 -7.93 -0.26
N ALA A 140 15.68 -7.32 0.29
CA ALA A 140 14.99 -7.82 1.47
C ALA A 140 14.20 -9.11 1.19
N LYS A 141 13.60 -9.26 0.00
CA LYS A 141 12.86 -10.48 -0.39
C LYS A 141 13.75 -11.71 -0.58
N ASN A 142 15.04 -11.52 -0.80
CA ASN A 142 16.01 -12.60 -1.05
C ASN A 142 16.75 -13.08 0.23
N ARG A 143 16.36 -12.57 1.39
CA ARG A 143 16.89 -12.95 2.71
C ARG A 143 15.90 -13.84 3.44
#